data_AF-A0A6S6SED5-F1
#
_entry.id   AF-A0A6S6SED5-F1
#
_cell.length_a   1.000
_cell.length_b   1.000
_cell.length_c   1.000
_cell.angle_alpha   90.00
_cell.angle_beta   90.00
_cell.angle_gamma   90.00
#
_symmetry.space_group_name_H-M   'P 1'
#
loop_
_entity.id
_entity.type
_entity.pdbx_description
1 polymer ?
#
loop_
_entity_poly.entity_id
_entity_poly.type
_entity_poly.pdbx_seq_one_letter_code
_entity_poly.pdbx_strand_id
1 'polypeptide(L)'
;MTTHEKAFNLNQQANDHATQMRYSKAIVQYKQALSLYVSLAKNEPLNYCLPIAHVFSNLAIIYLNLEQPKRADDFHQNALRMHRVLCRTNPKKYALDLANCLIDGVRYLKEHSLTLYEAEMALNTVNDTERTDKLVRMIRKLHAPAVLLS
;
A
#
# COMPACT_ATOMS: atom_id res chain seq x y z
N MET A 1 10.27 -23.49 -12.68
CA MET A 1 9.72 -22.30 -11.99
C MET A 1 8.73 -21.62 -12.92
N THR A 2 7.47 -21.51 -12.52
CA THR A 2 6.42 -20.83 -13.29
C THR A 2 6.62 -19.30 -13.27
N THR A 3 5.95 -18.57 -14.17
CA THR A 3 5.97 -17.09 -14.16
C THR A 3 5.44 -16.52 -12.84
N HIS A 4 4.42 -17.17 -12.27
CA HIS A 4 3.87 -16.82 -10.95
C HIS A 4 4.91 -16.98 -9.84
N GLU A 5 5.52 -18.17 -9.73
CA GLU A 5 6.55 -18.45 -8.72
C GLU A 5 7.74 -17.49 -8.85
N LYS A 6 8.15 -17.18 -10.09
CA LYS A 6 9.23 -16.23 -10.35
C LYS A 6 8.88 -14.83 -9.84
N ALA A 7 7.68 -14.33 -10.13
CA ALA A 7 7.22 -13.03 -9.67
C ALA A 7 7.18 -12.95 -8.14
N PHE A 8 6.62 -13.99 -7.51
CA PHE A 8 6.56 -14.12 -6.05
C PHE A 8 7.95 -14.13 -5.41
N ASN A 9 8.87 -14.95 -5.91
CA ASN A 9 10.23 -15.05 -5.38
C ASN A 9 10.98 -13.72 -5.51
N LEU A 10 10.84 -13.02 -6.63
CA LEU A 10 11.43 -11.68 -6.82
C LEU A 10 10.86 -10.67 -5.82
N ASN A 11 9.55 -10.69 -5.58
CA ASN A 11 8.91 -9.82 -4.60
C ASN A 11 9.42 -10.10 -3.17
N GLN A 12 9.56 -11.37 -2.80
CA GLN A 12 10.10 -11.75 -1.49
C GLN A 12 11.55 -11.32 -1.32
N GLN A 13 12.40 -11.55 -2.32
CA GLN A 13 13.79 -11.06 -2.27
C GLN A 13 13.87 -9.54 -2.19
N ALA A 14 12.95 -8.83 -2.87
CA ALA A 14 12.87 -7.38 -2.79
C ALA A 14 12.48 -6.90 -1.39
N ASN A 15 11.52 -7.59 -0.74
CA ASN A 15 11.17 -7.36 0.67
C ASN A 15 12.42 -7.55 1.57
N ASP A 16 13.16 -8.64 1.39
CA ASP A 16 14.37 -8.94 2.19
C ASP A 16 15.48 -7.90 1.97
N HIS A 17 15.65 -7.42 0.75
CA HIS A 17 16.59 -6.33 0.48
C HIS A 17 16.12 -5.00 1.06
N ALA A 18 14.82 -4.72 1.05
CA ALA A 18 14.25 -3.51 1.63
C ALA A 18 14.43 -3.47 3.15
N THR A 19 14.21 -4.59 3.86
CA THR A 19 14.43 -4.70 5.32
C THR A 19 15.90 -4.54 5.70
N GLN A 20 16.82 -4.95 4.81
CA GLN A 20 18.27 -4.73 4.94
C GLN A 20 18.73 -3.34 4.47
N MET A 21 17.81 -2.43 4.14
CA MET A 21 18.09 -1.08 3.58
C MET A 21 18.90 -1.10 2.27
N ARG A 22 18.92 -2.23 1.55
CA ARG A 22 19.58 -2.40 0.24
C ARG A 22 18.65 -1.93 -0.88
N TYR A 23 18.23 -0.67 -0.80
CA TYR A 23 17.14 -0.12 -1.61
C TYR A 23 17.34 -0.24 -3.12
N SER A 24 18.56 -0.02 -3.63
CA SER A 24 18.84 -0.16 -5.07
C SER A 24 18.55 -1.59 -5.57
N LYS A 25 18.89 -2.63 -4.79
CA LYS A 25 18.61 -4.02 -5.16
C LYS A 25 17.12 -4.31 -5.06
N ALA A 26 16.47 -3.86 -3.99
CA ALA A 26 15.03 -4.00 -3.79
C ALA A 26 14.24 -3.38 -4.94
N ILE A 27 14.57 -2.16 -5.37
CA ILE A 27 13.89 -1.48 -6.49
C ILE A 27 13.99 -2.28 -7.78
N VAL A 28 15.18 -2.82 -8.09
CA VAL A 28 15.37 -3.63 -9.31
C VAL A 28 14.47 -4.87 -9.27
N GLN A 29 14.46 -5.59 -8.15
CA GLN A 29 13.66 -6.81 -8.01
C GLN A 29 12.16 -6.53 -7.98
N TYR A 30 11.70 -5.47 -7.29
CA TYR A 30 10.30 -5.04 -7.32
C TYR A 30 9.86 -4.70 -8.74
N LYS A 31 10.66 -3.97 -9.52
CA LYS A 31 10.32 -3.66 -10.91
C LYS A 31 10.22 -4.91 -11.79
N GLN A 32 11.10 -5.89 -11.57
CA GLN A 32 11.02 -7.18 -12.26
C GLN A 32 9.76 -7.97 -11.85
N ALA A 33 9.47 -8.07 -10.55
CA ALA A 33 8.26 -8.72 -10.04
C ALA A 33 6.99 -8.05 -10.59
N LEU A 34 6.95 -6.71 -10.55
CA LEU A 34 5.86 -5.90 -11.08
C LEU A 34 5.60 -6.18 -12.57
N SER A 35 6.65 -6.23 -13.39
CA SER A 35 6.53 -6.54 -14.82
C SER A 35 5.90 -7.92 -15.04
N LEU A 36 6.26 -8.92 -14.22
CA LEU A 36 5.70 -10.27 -14.33
C LEU A 36 4.25 -10.30 -13.86
N TYR A 37 3.93 -9.66 -12.73
CA TYR A 37 2.56 -9.58 -12.24
C TYR A 37 1.64 -8.85 -13.22
N VAL A 38 2.08 -7.74 -13.83
CA VAL A 38 1.32 -7.03 -14.87
C VAL A 38 1.09 -7.92 -16.10
N SER A 39 2.08 -8.74 -16.48
CA SER A 39 1.90 -9.71 -17.56
C SER A 39 0.86 -10.78 -17.23
N LEU A 40 0.87 -11.29 -15.99
CA LEU A 40 -0.09 -12.30 -15.52
C LEU A 40 -1.51 -11.73 -15.39
N ALA A 41 -1.63 -10.47 -14.96
CA ALA A 41 -2.89 -9.74 -14.83
C ALA A 41 -3.65 -9.57 -16.16
N LYS A 42 -2.99 -9.72 -17.32
CA LYS A 42 -3.68 -9.69 -18.62
C LYS A 42 -4.71 -10.80 -18.77
N ASN A 43 -4.46 -11.96 -18.17
CA ASN A 43 -5.34 -13.12 -18.23
C ASN A 43 -6.19 -13.25 -16.95
N GLU A 44 -5.62 -12.90 -15.80
CA GLU A 44 -6.28 -13.05 -14.49
C GLU A 44 -6.20 -11.76 -13.65
N PRO A 45 -6.85 -10.66 -14.09
CA PRO A 45 -6.63 -9.33 -13.52
C PRO A 45 -6.91 -9.24 -12.02
N LEU A 46 -7.94 -9.94 -11.53
CA LEU A 46 -8.32 -9.91 -10.11
C LEU A 46 -7.32 -10.65 -9.22
N ASN A 47 -6.67 -11.72 -9.71
CA ASN A 47 -5.72 -12.53 -8.93
C ASN A 47 -4.41 -11.78 -8.67
N TYR A 48 -4.04 -10.89 -9.58
CA TYR A 48 -2.76 -10.18 -9.53
C TYR A 48 -2.90 -8.71 -9.11
N CYS A 49 -4.12 -8.21 -8.91
CA CYS A 49 -4.36 -6.84 -8.45
C CYS A 49 -3.72 -6.56 -7.08
N LEU A 50 -3.90 -7.45 -6.09
CA LEU A 50 -3.32 -7.27 -4.75
C LEU A 50 -1.78 -7.34 -4.75
N PRO A 51 -1.12 -8.35 -5.37
CA PRO A 51 0.34 -8.36 -5.48
C PRO A 51 0.92 -7.10 -6.13
N ILE A 52 0.29 -6.58 -7.19
CA ILE A 52 0.73 -5.35 -7.86
C ILE A 52 0.60 -4.15 -6.90
N ALA A 53 -0.52 -4.02 -6.20
CA ALA A 53 -0.73 -2.94 -5.24
C ALA A 53 0.33 -2.94 -4.13
N HIS A 54 0.68 -4.12 -3.59
CA HIS A 54 1.74 -4.25 -2.58
C HIS A 54 3.11 -3.83 -3.10
N VAL A 55 3.47 -4.24 -4.33
CA VAL A 55 4.74 -3.82 -4.94
C VAL A 55 4.80 -2.30 -5.08
N PHE A 56 3.71 -1.67 -5.50
CA PHE A 56 3.62 -0.21 -5.58
C PHE A 56 3.75 0.46 -4.20
N SER A 57 3.06 -0.02 -3.17
CA SER A 57 3.19 0.50 -1.80
C SER A 57 4.63 0.39 -1.28
N ASN A 58 5.30 -0.74 -1.51
CA ASN A 58 6.69 -0.93 -1.08
C ASN A 58 7.66 -0.02 -1.84
N LEU A 59 7.46 0.17 -3.14
CA LEU A 59 8.25 1.14 -3.91
C LEU A 59 8.05 2.56 -3.39
N ALA A 60 6.83 2.96 -3.05
CA ALA A 60 6.55 4.27 -2.46
C ALA A 60 7.34 4.49 -1.16
N ILE A 61 7.30 3.53 -0.25
CA ILE A 61 8.06 3.56 1.02
C ILE A 61 9.57 3.67 0.76
N ILE A 62 10.11 2.90 -0.20
CA ILE A 62 11.53 3.00 -0.53
C ILE A 62 11.88 4.38 -1.07
N TYR A 63 11.08 4.95 -1.97
CA TYR A 63 11.37 6.29 -2.48
C TYR A 63 11.22 7.39 -1.42
N LEU A 64 10.35 7.22 -0.41
CA LEU A 64 10.33 8.09 0.76
C LEU A 64 11.66 8.01 1.53
N ASN A 65 12.16 6.80 1.81
CA ASN A 65 13.45 6.61 2.50
C ASN A 65 14.65 7.13 1.69
N LEU A 66 14.52 7.23 0.36
CA LEU A 66 15.51 7.82 -0.53
C LEU A 66 15.29 9.31 -0.78
N GLU A 67 14.43 9.97 0.00
CA GLU A 67 14.11 11.40 -0.11
C GLU A 67 13.64 11.82 -1.52
N GLN A 68 12.90 10.94 -2.19
CA GLN A 68 12.33 11.14 -3.53
C GLN A 68 10.79 11.18 -3.48
N PRO A 69 10.20 12.20 -2.84
CA PRO A 69 8.76 12.24 -2.56
C PRO A 69 7.89 12.24 -3.81
N LYS A 70 8.34 12.86 -4.91
CA LYS A 70 7.58 12.83 -6.19
C LYS A 70 7.40 11.42 -6.73
N ARG A 71 8.48 10.62 -6.73
CA ARG A 71 8.40 9.21 -7.17
C ARG A 71 7.59 8.38 -6.19
N ALA A 72 7.73 8.65 -4.89
CA ALA A 72 6.94 7.95 -3.89
C ALA A 72 5.44 8.19 -4.08
N ASP A 73 5.05 9.45 -4.32
CA ASP A 73 3.67 9.82 -4.61
C ASP A 73 3.14 9.10 -5.86
N ASP A 74 3.89 9.13 -6.97
CA ASP A 74 3.48 8.41 -8.19
C ASP A 74 3.17 6.93 -7.92
N PHE A 75 4.03 6.23 -7.17
CA PHE A 75 3.80 4.83 -6.83
C PHE A 75 2.65 4.65 -5.84
N HIS A 76 2.53 5.53 -4.87
CA HIS A 76 1.44 5.52 -3.90
C HIS A 76 0.08 5.69 -4.56
N GLN A 77 -0.07 6.65 -5.47
CA GLN A 77 -1.34 6.87 -6.19
C GLN A 77 -1.77 5.64 -6.99
N ASN A 78 -0.80 4.91 -7.57
CA ASN A 78 -1.09 3.65 -8.26
C ASN A 78 -1.54 2.56 -7.28
N ALA A 79 -0.86 2.40 -6.14
CA ALA A 79 -1.28 1.47 -5.08
C ALA A 79 -2.69 1.79 -4.56
N LEU A 80 -2.94 3.06 -4.23
CA LEU A 80 -4.22 3.53 -3.69
C LEU A 80 -5.37 3.26 -4.65
N ARG A 81 -5.18 3.52 -5.95
CA ARG A 81 -6.19 3.21 -6.98
C ARG A 81 -6.55 1.72 -6.98
N MET A 82 -5.56 0.85 -6.84
CA MET A 82 -5.78 -0.60 -6.85
C MET A 82 -6.44 -1.09 -5.55
N HIS A 83 -6.00 -0.58 -4.40
CA HIS A 83 -6.64 -0.88 -3.11
C HIS A 83 -8.11 -0.43 -3.08
N ARG A 84 -8.46 0.71 -3.70
CA ARG A 84 -9.86 1.13 -3.87
C ARG A 84 -10.67 0.14 -4.69
N VAL A 85 -10.13 -0.34 -5.82
CA VAL A 85 -10.80 -1.36 -6.65
C VAL A 85 -10.99 -2.66 -5.87
N LEU A 86 -9.96 -3.12 -5.16
CA LEU A 86 -10.03 -4.32 -4.32
C LEU A 86 -11.09 -4.16 -3.22
N CYS A 87 -11.07 -3.07 -2.47
CA CYS A 87 -12.05 -2.82 -1.42
C CYS A 87 -13.49 -2.73 -1.97
N ARG A 88 -13.72 -2.22 -3.17
CA ARG A 88 -15.06 -2.24 -3.79
C ARG A 88 -15.54 -3.65 -4.13
N THR A 89 -14.63 -4.54 -4.52
CA THR A 89 -15.00 -5.93 -4.86
C THR A 89 -15.22 -6.80 -3.63
N ASN A 90 -14.45 -6.60 -2.56
CA ASN A 90 -14.65 -7.28 -1.29
C ASN A 90 -14.21 -6.39 -0.11
N PRO A 91 -15.11 -5.55 0.43
CA PRO A 91 -14.77 -4.60 1.49
C PRO A 91 -14.18 -5.29 2.72
N LYS A 92 -14.84 -6.35 3.20
CA LYS A 92 -14.40 -7.11 4.38
C LYS A 92 -12.97 -7.64 4.27
N LYS A 93 -12.55 -8.04 3.06
CA LYS A 93 -11.23 -8.62 2.82
C LYS A 93 -10.14 -7.55 2.70
N TYR A 94 -10.44 -6.42 2.06
CA TYR A 94 -9.42 -5.45 1.64
C TYR A 94 -9.51 -4.08 2.35
N ALA A 95 -10.45 -3.91 3.27
CA ALA A 95 -10.61 -2.68 4.05
C ALA A 95 -9.35 -2.29 4.82
N LEU A 96 -8.67 -3.27 5.43
CA LEU A 96 -7.43 -3.01 6.18
C LEU A 96 -6.32 -2.52 5.25
N ASP A 97 -6.19 -3.09 4.05
CA ASP A 97 -5.17 -2.67 3.08
C ASP A 97 -5.45 -1.25 2.58
N LEU A 98 -6.71 -0.95 2.24
CA LEU A 98 -7.11 0.41 1.82
C LEU A 98 -6.89 1.44 2.94
N ALA A 99 -7.29 1.12 4.17
CA ALA A 99 -7.12 2.02 5.30
C ALA A 99 -5.64 2.32 5.60
N ASN A 100 -4.78 1.30 5.58
CA ASN A 100 -3.33 1.50 5.71
C ASN A 100 -2.78 2.41 4.61
N CYS A 101 -3.17 2.16 3.36
CA CYS A 101 -2.73 2.98 2.24
C CYS A 101 -3.15 4.46 2.42
N LEU A 102 -4.42 4.73 2.77
CA LEU A 102 -4.89 6.10 3.02
C LEU A 102 -4.15 6.78 4.18
N ILE A 103 -3.88 6.04 5.26
CA ILE A 103 -3.09 6.53 6.40
C ILE A 103 -1.67 6.91 5.98
N ASP A 104 -1.01 6.06 5.17
CA ASP A 104 0.35 6.32 4.70
C ASP A 104 0.42 7.56 3.80
N GLY A 105 -0.60 7.77 2.96
CA GLY A 105 -0.72 8.98 2.14
C GLY A 105 -0.71 10.25 3.00
N VAL A 106 -1.53 10.29 4.04
CA VAL A 106 -1.62 11.46 4.93
C VAL A 106 -0.33 11.64 5.75
N ARG A 107 0.24 10.55 6.26
CA ARG A 107 1.43 10.60 7.12
C ARG A 107 2.69 11.03 6.40
N TYR A 108 2.88 10.57 5.17
CA TYR A 108 4.18 10.67 4.51
C TYR A 108 4.14 11.45 3.19
N LEU A 109 2.99 11.54 2.54
CA LEU A 109 2.85 12.13 1.21
C LEU A 109 2.03 13.42 1.19
N LYS A 110 1.74 13.97 2.37
CA LYS A 110 1.01 15.23 2.55
C LYS A 110 -0.38 15.20 1.92
N GLU A 111 -0.97 14.01 1.80
CA GLU A 111 -2.37 13.88 1.39
C GLU A 111 -3.29 14.55 2.38
N HIS A 112 -4.42 15.04 1.88
CA HIS A 112 -5.37 15.72 2.74
C HIS A 112 -5.99 14.73 3.73
N SER A 113 -6.09 15.13 5.01
CA SER A 113 -6.72 14.36 6.08
C SER A 113 -8.18 13.93 5.81
N LEU A 114 -8.89 14.57 4.86
CA LEU A 114 -10.24 14.16 4.46
C LEU A 114 -10.26 12.75 3.85
N THR A 115 -9.15 12.30 3.29
CA THR A 115 -9.00 10.93 2.76
C THR A 115 -9.14 9.87 3.87
N LEU A 116 -8.91 10.22 5.14
CA LEU A 116 -9.07 9.29 6.26
C LEU A 116 -10.54 8.97 6.56
N TYR A 117 -11.51 9.78 6.11
CA TYR A 117 -12.92 9.39 6.19
C TYR A 117 -13.20 8.14 5.35
N GLU A 118 -12.54 8.01 4.20
CA GLU A 118 -12.63 6.78 3.39
C GLU A 118 -12.02 5.59 4.14
N ALA A 119 -10.93 5.80 4.90
CA ALA A 119 -10.32 4.77 5.71
C ALA A 119 -11.26 4.30 6.83
N GLU A 120 -11.90 5.21 7.56
CA GLU A 120 -12.88 4.88 8.60
C GLU A 120 -14.07 4.11 8.02
N MET A 121 -14.61 4.58 6.89
CA MET A 121 -15.72 3.91 6.21
C MET A 121 -15.36 2.49 5.77
N ALA A 122 -14.14 2.29 5.26
CA ALA A 122 -13.64 0.97 4.92
C ALA A 122 -13.55 0.07 6.17
N LEU A 123 -12.96 0.57 7.27
CA LEU A 123 -12.80 -0.19 8.51
C LEU A 123 -14.13 -0.57 9.15
N ASN A 124 -15.18 0.27 9.03
CA ASN A 124 -16.52 -0.05 9.52
C ASN A 124 -17.16 -1.26 8.82
N THR A 125 -16.65 -1.68 7.67
CA THR A 125 -17.10 -2.91 7.00
C THR A 125 -16.56 -4.19 7.65
N VAL A 126 -15.54 -4.07 8.50
CA VAL A 126 -14.90 -5.16 9.23
C VAL A 126 -15.51 -5.25 10.63
N ASN A 127 -16.23 -6.34 10.91
CA ASN A 127 -16.90 -6.56 12.20
C ASN A 127 -15.95 -6.92 13.36
N ASP A 128 -14.64 -6.95 13.11
CA ASP A 128 -13.61 -7.30 14.08
C ASP A 128 -12.92 -6.01 14.56
N THR A 129 -13.32 -5.57 15.75
CA THR A 129 -12.82 -4.33 16.37
C THR A 129 -11.38 -4.47 16.81
N GLU A 130 -10.93 -5.66 17.23
CA GLU A 130 -9.53 -5.88 17.63
C GLU A 130 -8.59 -5.70 16.43
N ARG A 131 -8.97 -6.21 15.26
CA ARG A 131 -8.18 -6.05 14.02
C ARG A 131 -8.11 -4.61 13.52
N THR A 132 -9.10 -3.78 13.80
CA THR A 132 -9.19 -2.41 13.27
C THR A 132 -8.72 -1.34 14.26
N ASP A 133 -8.69 -1.64 15.56
CA ASP A 133 -8.45 -0.66 16.64
C ASP A 133 -7.15 0.12 16.49
N LYS A 134 -6.05 -0.54 16.07
CA LYS A 134 -4.77 0.13 15.83
C LYS A 134 -4.91 1.23 14.76
N LEU A 135 -5.59 0.94 13.66
CA LEU A 135 -5.74 1.89 12.54
C LEU A 135 -6.70 3.02 12.90
N VAL A 136 -7.80 2.71 13.58
CA VAL A 136 -8.74 3.73 14.09
C VAL A 136 -8.02 4.70 15.03
N ARG A 137 -7.16 4.20 15.93
CA ARG A 137 -6.34 5.07 16.80
C ARG A 137 -5.38 5.95 16.02
N MET A 138 -4.80 5.45 14.92
CA MET A 138 -3.94 6.26 14.05
C MET A 138 -4.73 7.34 13.33
N ILE A 139 -5.89 7.01 12.76
CA ILE A 139 -6.76 7.96 12.07
C ILE A 139 -7.14 9.12 12.99
N ARG A 140 -7.62 8.83 14.20
CA ARG A 140 -7.98 9.86 15.20
C ARG A 140 -6.82 10.83 15.51
N LYS A 141 -5.60 10.32 15.59
CA LYS A 141 -4.39 11.15 15.82
C LYS A 141 -4.08 12.06 14.62
N LEU A 142 -4.35 11.61 13.41
CA LEU A 142 -4.09 12.36 12.17
C LEU A 142 -5.22 13.35 11.83
N HIS A 143 -6.44 13.09 12.31
CA HIS A 143 -7.55 14.05 12.23
C HIS A 143 -7.46 15.17 13.26
N ALA A 144 -6.78 14.96 14.38
CA ALA A 144 -6.69 15.97 15.43
C ALA A 144 -6.07 17.26 14.84
N PRO A 145 -6.79 18.40 14.85
CA PRO A 145 -6.18 19.67 14.48
C PRO A 145 -5.04 19.95 15.45
N ALA A 146 -3.98 20.61 15.00
CA ALA A 146 -2.75 20.90 15.74
C ALA A 146 -2.93 21.85 16.97
N VAL A 147 -4.11 21.87 17.61
CA VAL A 147 -4.57 22.91 18.56
C VAL A 147 -4.49 22.45 20.02
N LEU A 148 -3.67 21.45 20.37
CA LEU A 148 -3.46 21.05 21.78
C LEU A 148 -1.98 21.02 22.19
N LEU A 149 -1.17 21.89 21.58
CA LEU A 149 0.18 22.21 22.08
C LEU A 149 0.34 23.73 22.11
N SER A 150 -0.27 24.36 23.12
CA SER A 150 0.03 25.72 23.58
C SER A 150 0.02 25.76 25.09
#